data_AF-A0A1Q4ZDQ6-F1
#
_entry.id   AF-A0A1Q4ZDQ6-F1
#
_cell.length_a   1.000
_cell.length_b   1.000
_cell.length_c   1.000
_cell.angle_alpha   90.00
_cell.angle_beta   90.00
_cell.angle_gamma   90.00
#
_symmetry.space_group_name_H-M   'P 1'
#
loop_
_entity.id
_entity.type
_entity.pdbx_description
1 polymer ?
#
loop_
_entity_poly.entity_id
_entity_poly.type
_entity_poly.pdbx_seq_one_letter_code
_entity_poly.pdbx_strand_id
1 'polypeptide(L)'
;MGMNGGSQSVVDTRVLAWCLARDNHPAAALARYDLMRRPVVNPVVPANRALGPEEIIARAADHGGALPGGQAEKIAERYRELTRATVAQVNTHASWAVPRRATEPAR
;
A
#
# COMPACT_ATOMS: atom_id res chain seq x y z
N MET A 1 5.48 2.07 -13.18
CA MET A 1 5.52 2.99 -12.03
C MET A 1 4.22 3.77 -12.02
N GLY A 2 3.53 3.93 -10.89
CA GLY A 2 2.27 4.71 -10.83
C GLY A 2 1.15 4.12 -9.97
N MET A 3 1.36 2.99 -9.32
CA MET A 3 0.29 2.27 -8.60
C MET A 3 0.07 2.74 -7.15
N ASN A 4 0.90 3.63 -6.59
CA ASN A 4 0.92 3.83 -5.14
C ASN A 4 -0.34 4.53 -4.61
N GLY A 5 -0.71 5.68 -5.19
CA GLY A 5 -1.87 6.44 -4.72
C GLY A 5 -3.18 5.66 -4.89
N GLY A 6 -3.38 5.04 -6.05
CA GLY A 6 -4.59 4.26 -6.35
C GLY A 6 -4.71 3.01 -5.49
N SER A 7 -3.68 2.16 -5.46
CA SER A 7 -3.76 0.91 -4.69
C SER A 7 -3.81 1.15 -3.18
N GLN A 8 -3.08 2.14 -2.65
CA GLN A 8 -3.19 2.46 -1.22
C GLN A 8 -4.59 3.00 -0.90
N SER A 9 -5.22 3.81 -1.76
CA SER A 9 -6.60 4.26 -1.57
C SER A 9 -7.61 3.12 -1.48
N VAL A 10 -7.44 2.07 -2.30
CA VAL A 10 -8.29 0.86 -2.24
C VAL A 10 -8.13 0.15 -0.90
N VAL A 11 -6.89 -0.02 -0.43
CA VAL A 11 -6.61 -0.64 0.87
C VAL A 11 -7.17 0.23 2.01
N ASP A 12 -6.91 1.53 1.98
CA ASP A 12 -7.35 2.49 3.00
C ASP A 12 -8.87 2.52 3.11
N THR A 13 -9.60 2.48 1.99
CA THR A 13 -11.07 2.40 1.99
C THR A 13 -11.56 1.15 2.72
N ARG A 14 -10.94 -0.02 2.48
CA ARG A 14 -11.31 -1.27 3.16
C ARG A 14 -11.02 -1.21 4.66
N VAL A 15 -9.85 -0.70 5.05
CA VAL A 15 -9.48 -0.59 6.47
C VAL A 15 -10.38 0.42 7.18
N LEU A 16 -10.66 1.56 6.56
CA LEU A 16 -11.56 2.57 7.10
C LEU A 16 -12.98 2.01 7.30
N ALA A 17 -13.54 1.35 6.29
CA ALA A 17 -14.86 0.71 6.40
C ALA A 17 -14.88 -0.34 7.52
N TRP A 18 -13.81 -1.13 7.66
CA TRP A 18 -13.68 -2.11 8.73
C TRP A 18 -13.59 -1.48 10.12
N CYS A 19 -12.87 -0.37 10.28
CA CYS A 19 -12.81 0.38 11.54
C CYS A 19 -14.18 0.96 11.90
N LEU A 20 -14.86 1.61 10.94
CA LEU A 20 -16.17 2.21 11.13
C LEU A 20 -17.25 1.18 11.46
N ALA A 21 -17.19 -0.03 10.89
CA ALA A 21 -18.19 -1.07 11.15
C ALA A 21 -18.08 -1.70 12.55
N ARG A 22 -16.96 -1.48 13.26
CA ARG A 22 -16.64 -2.16 14.53
C ARG A 22 -16.62 -1.23 15.73
N ASP A 23 -16.82 0.06 15.52
CA ASP A 23 -16.80 1.08 16.56
C ASP A 23 -18.12 1.87 16.51
N ASN A 24 -18.67 2.19 17.68
CA ASN A 24 -19.88 3.00 17.78
C ASN A 24 -19.55 4.50 17.80
N HIS A 25 -18.28 4.87 17.95
CA HIS A 25 -17.81 6.25 17.98
C HIS A 25 -16.96 6.56 16.73
N PRO A 26 -17.46 7.39 15.79
CA PRO A 26 -16.75 7.69 14.54
C PRO A 26 -15.33 8.24 14.75
N ALA A 27 -15.13 9.08 15.78
CA ALA A 27 -13.81 9.63 16.10
C ALA A 27 -12.82 8.54 16.52
N ALA A 28 -13.26 7.55 17.32
CA ALA A 28 -12.42 6.44 17.73
C ALA A 28 -12.08 5.51 16.55
N ALA A 29 -13.05 5.26 15.65
CA ALA A 29 -12.81 4.53 14.41
C ALA A 29 -11.75 5.20 13.51
N LEU A 30 -11.85 6.52 13.33
CA LEU A 30 -10.89 7.29 12.53
C LEU A 30 -9.48 7.27 13.15
N ALA A 31 -9.39 7.44 14.47
CA ALA A 31 -8.12 7.33 15.18
C ALA A 31 -7.49 5.94 15.02
N ARG A 32 -8.30 4.88 15.10
CA ARG A 32 -7.85 3.50 14.86
C ARG A 32 -7.35 3.30 13.43
N TYR A 33 -8.07 3.81 12.44
CA TYR A 33 -7.66 3.79 11.04
C TYR A 33 -6.30 4.49 10.86
N ASP A 34 -6.12 5.70 11.40
CA ASP A 34 -4.87 6.45 11.30
C ASP A 34 -3.71 5.66 11.92
N LEU A 35 -3.89 5.14 13.14
CA LEU A 35 -2.88 4.32 13.83
C LEU A 35 -2.47 3.08 13.02
N MET A 36 -3.40 2.48 12.29
CA MET A 36 -3.13 1.29 11.47
C MET A 36 -2.43 1.64 10.15
N ARG A 37 -2.79 2.75 9.51
CA ARG A 37 -2.40 3.04 8.13
C ARG A 37 -1.26 4.03 8.01
N ARG A 38 -1.24 5.08 8.84
CA ARG A 38 -0.21 6.11 8.81
C ARG A 38 1.22 5.56 8.89
N PRO A 39 1.56 4.58 9.77
CA PRO A 39 2.91 4.02 9.82
C PRO A 39 3.29 3.22 8.56
N VAL A 40 2.31 2.71 7.82
CA VAL A 40 2.52 1.91 6.60
C VAL A 40 2.75 2.82 5.39
N VAL A 41 1.96 3.88 5.25
CA VAL A 41 1.98 4.73 4.05
C VAL A 41 2.96 5.89 4.17
N ASN A 42 3.23 6.40 5.37
CA ASN A 42 4.14 7.54 5.56
C ASN A 42 5.55 7.33 4.99
N PRO A 43 6.19 6.15 5.14
CA PRO A 43 7.50 5.90 4.55
C PRO A 43 7.55 5.95 3.03
N VAL A 44 6.41 5.75 2.35
CA VAL A 44 6.33 5.76 0.88
C VAL A 44 6.57 7.16 0.31
N VAL A 45 6.14 8.21 1.03
CA VAL A 45 6.28 9.61 0.58
C VAL A 45 7.75 10.03 0.43
N PRO A 46 8.62 9.94 1.46
CA PRO A 46 10.02 10.28 1.30
C PRO A 46 10.74 9.33 0.34
N ALA A 47 10.35 8.05 0.26
CA ALA A 47 10.93 7.13 -0.72
C ALA A 47 10.64 7.57 -2.16
N ASN A 48 9.42 8.05 -2.45
CA ASN A 48 9.08 8.59 -3.78
C ASN A 48 9.83 9.88 -4.09
N ARG A 49 10.06 10.73 -3.08
CA ARG A 49 10.91 11.93 -3.24
C ARG A 49 12.36 11.56 -3.53
N ALA A 50 12.82 10.43 -3.01
CA ALA A 50 14.12 9.84 -3.30
C ALA A 50 14.08 8.93 -4.55
N LEU A 51 13.31 9.32 -5.58
CA LEU A 51 13.08 8.61 -6.85
C LEU A 51 12.30 7.28 -6.74
N GLY A 52 12.30 6.63 -5.59
CA GLY A 52 11.60 5.37 -5.38
C GLY A 52 12.01 4.36 -6.46
N PRO A 53 11.07 3.85 -7.27
CA PRO A 53 11.40 2.89 -8.30
C PRO A 53 11.92 3.58 -9.59
N GLU A 54 11.70 4.89 -9.78
CA GLU A 54 12.27 5.68 -10.90
C GLU A 54 13.80 5.75 -10.86
N GLU A 55 14.40 5.41 -9.71
CA GLU A 55 15.83 5.18 -9.56
C GLU A 55 16.39 4.22 -10.62
N ILE A 56 15.59 3.24 -11.08
CA ILE A 56 15.98 2.32 -12.16
C ILE A 56 16.26 3.09 -13.45
N ILE A 57 15.38 4.03 -13.80
CA ILE A 57 15.49 4.82 -15.03
C ILE A 57 16.67 5.79 -14.92
N ALA A 58 16.81 6.47 -13.78
CA ALA A 58 17.92 7.40 -13.54
C ALA A 58 19.28 6.70 -13.67
N ARG A 59 19.46 5.57 -12.98
CA ARG A 59 20.71 4.81 -13.05
C ARG A 59 20.96 4.20 -14.43
N ALA A 60 19.91 3.78 -15.15
CA ALA A 60 20.05 3.24 -16.49
C ALA A 60 20.53 4.33 -17.48
N ALA A 61 20.02 5.55 -17.34
CA ALA A 61 20.49 6.70 -18.10
C ALA A 61 21.98 6.97 -17.82
N ASP A 62 22.39 6.99 -16.55
CA ASP A 62 23.80 7.18 -16.16
C ASP A 62 24.72 6.04 -16.65
N HIS A 63 24.21 4.81 -16.66
CA HIS A 63 24.94 3.64 -17.15
C HIS A 63 25.05 3.59 -18.69
N GLY A 64 24.25 4.38 -19.41
CA GLY A 64 24.15 4.33 -20.88
C GLY A 64 23.35 3.13 -21.40
N GLY A 65 22.50 2.53 -20.57
CA GLY A 65 21.72 1.36 -20.94
C GLY A 65 21.13 0.58 -19.76
N ALA A 66 20.69 -0.65 -20.01
CA ALA A 66 20.09 -1.50 -18.98
C ALA A 66 21.05 -1.78 -17.81
N LEU A 67 20.54 -1.74 -16.58
CA LEU A 67 21.35 -2.02 -15.39
C LEU A 67 21.82 -3.48 -15.35
N PRO A 68 23.10 -3.75 -15.04
CA PRO A 68 23.63 -5.11 -15.01
C PRO A 68 23.23 -5.84 -13.72
N GLY A 69 23.21 -7.18 -13.78
CA GLY A 69 23.23 -8.04 -12.59
C GLY A 69 22.00 -7.96 -11.68
N GLY A 70 20.80 -7.79 -12.26
CA GLY A 70 19.55 -7.82 -11.51
C GLY A 70 19.29 -6.58 -10.64
N GLN A 71 20.01 -5.47 -10.89
CA GLN A 71 19.91 -4.27 -10.06
C GLN A 71 18.53 -3.60 -10.14
N ALA A 72 17.92 -3.62 -11.32
CA ALA A 72 16.57 -3.09 -11.49
C ALA A 72 15.55 -3.86 -10.63
N GLU A 73 15.67 -5.19 -10.59
CA GLU A 73 14.83 -6.09 -9.82
C GLU A 73 15.00 -5.84 -8.32
N LYS A 74 16.22 -5.63 -7.84
CA LYS A 74 16.50 -5.29 -6.43
C LYS A 74 15.84 -3.97 -6.02
N ILE A 75 15.94 -2.94 -6.86
CA ILE A 75 15.28 -1.64 -6.60
C ILE A 75 13.77 -1.81 -6.58
N ALA A 76 13.22 -2.54 -7.55
CA ALA A 76 11.79 -2.81 -7.63
C ALA A 76 11.28 -3.64 -6.44
N GLU A 77 12.04 -4.63 -5.99
CA GLU A 77 11.66 -5.48 -4.85
C GLU A 77 11.65 -4.71 -3.55
N ARG A 78 12.71 -3.94 -3.26
CA ARG A 78 12.77 -3.06 -2.10
C ARG A 78 11.57 -2.11 -2.07
N TYR A 79 11.16 -1.61 -3.23
CA TYR A 79 10.01 -0.72 -3.34
C TYR A 79 8.67 -1.45 -3.12
N ARG A 80 8.52 -2.69 -3.61
CA ARG A 80 7.35 -3.54 -3.33
C ARG A 80 7.23 -3.87 -1.85
N GLU A 81 8.32 -4.20 -1.18
CA GLU A 81 8.34 -4.45 0.26
C GLU A 81 7.90 -3.22 1.05
N LEU A 82 8.44 -2.04 0.73
CA LEU A 82 8.10 -0.77 1.36
C LEU A 82 6.60 -0.45 1.25
N THR A 83 6.03 -0.69 0.06
CA THR A 83 4.60 -0.42 -0.22
C THR A 83 3.67 -1.55 0.21
N ARG A 84 4.22 -2.62 0.80
CA ARG A 84 3.53 -3.86 1.17
C ARG A 84 2.78 -4.52 0.01
N ALA A 85 3.40 -4.51 -1.17
CA ALA A 85 2.84 -4.97 -2.42
C ALA A 85 3.62 -6.16 -3.03
N THR A 86 4.37 -6.92 -2.22
CA THR A 86 4.92 -8.19 -2.69
C THR A 86 3.80 -9.20 -2.89
N VAL A 87 4.02 -10.19 -3.77
CA VAL A 87 3.04 -11.26 -4.03
C VAL A 87 2.64 -11.97 -2.73
N ALA A 88 3.61 -12.27 -1.87
CA ALA A 88 3.37 -12.91 -0.59
C ALA A 88 2.49 -12.04 0.32
N GLN A 89 2.80 -10.74 0.45
CA GLN A 89 2.02 -9.83 1.29
C GLN A 89 0.58 -9.72 0.80
N VAL A 90 0.35 -9.47 -0.49
CA VAL A 90 -1.00 -9.30 -1.05
C VAL A 90 -1.85 -10.56 -0.87
N ASN A 91 -1.24 -11.75 -0.97
CA ASN A 91 -1.98 -13.01 -0.93
C ASN A 91 -2.16 -13.61 0.49
N THR A 92 -1.40 -13.18 1.49
CA THR A 92 -1.41 -13.81 2.83
C THR A 92 -2.03 -12.96 3.93
N HIS A 93 -2.17 -11.65 3.72
CA HIS A 93 -2.79 -10.80 4.74
C HIS A 93 -4.27 -11.11 4.92
N ALA A 94 -4.69 -11.19 6.20
CA ALA A 94 -6.10 -11.31 6.53
C ALA A 94 -6.88 -10.15 5.92
N SER A 95 -8.00 -10.46 5.26
CA SER A 95 -8.81 -9.43 4.63
C SER A 95 -9.63 -8.66 5.66
N TRP A 96 -9.66 -7.34 5.53
CA TRP A 96 -10.53 -6.44 6.31
C TRP A 96 -11.98 -6.55 5.80
N ALA A 97 -12.65 -7.65 6.15
CA ALA A 97 -14.04 -7.89 5.77
C ALA A 97 -15.01 -7.22 6.76
N VAL A 98 -16.00 -6.50 6.23
CA VAL A 98 -17.12 -5.97 7.00
C VAL A 98 -18.24 -7.03 6.98
N PRO A 99 -18.71 -7.54 8.13
CA PRO A 99 -19.85 -8.45 8.16
C PRO A 99 -21.09 -7.78 7.57
N ARG A 100 -21.80 -8.46 6.67
CA ARG A 100 -23.12 -8.02 6.24
C ARG A 100 -24.06 -8.02 7.46
N ARG A 101 -24.75 -6.92 7.73
CA ARG A 101 -25.84 -6.93 8.71
C ARG A 101 -26.95 -7.83 8.17
N ALA A 102 -27.49 -8.70 9.03
CA ALA A 102 -28.51 -9.69 8.67
C ALA A 102 -29.83 -9.09 8.13
N THR A 103 -29.99 -7.76 8.16
CA THR A 103 -31.21 -7.04 7.79
C THR A 103 -31.21 -6.47 6.37
N GLU A 104 -30.14 -6.65 5.56
CA GLU A 104 -30.18 -6.28 4.15
C GLU A 104 -30.70 -7.46 3.30
N PRO A 105 -31.77 -7.29 2.51
CA PRO A 105 -32.20 -8.33 1.57
C PRO A 105 -31.08 -8.61 0.56
N ALA A 106 -30.89 -9.89 0.24
CA ALA A 106 -29.95 -10.29 -0.81
C ALA A 106 -30.32 -9.59 -2.12
N ARG A 107 -29.40 -8.79 -2.66
CA ARG A 107 -29.49 -8.25 -4.02
C ARG A 107 -29.17 -9.33 -5.03
#